data_AF-F3UST7-F1
#
_entry.id   AF-F3UST7-F1
#
_cell.length_a   1.000
_cell.length_b   1.000
_cell.length_c   1.000
_cell.angle_alpha   90.00
_cell.angle_beta   90.00
_cell.angle_gamma   90.00
#
_symmetry.space_group_name_H-M   'P 1'
#
loop_
_entity.id
_entity.type
_entity.pdbx_description
1 polymer ?
#
loop_
_entity_poly.entity_id
_entity_poly.type
_entity_poly.pdbx_seq_one_letter_code
_entity_poly.pdbx_strand_id
1 'polypeptide(L)'
;MAEEQKLPSGTDRDKIGQKIESFVKEHEKTTAGMETVIFDKNGTIYQGNFGYMDKEKGIKADDDSVFEWGSAGKLMVWVSVMQLWEEGKVNLEEDIRNYLPEGFLKTLRYDKPITMLDLMNHQAGFEDSSHAYLENKGQNIEQILAINQPAQLYEPGTMTGYSNFSTGLAAYIVERISGQSFADYARKHILQPLGMNKTSLLTGYKDNDYVLEKRKEEITYDINGKSLGVNYMNIGLYPVGLTASTMGDFQRFAQALLKKEKLFKHAETWTTLYTATSNYPGTDMPLNMHGFWTQEYGTPLVGHGGNSYGFSSYILLDLKNGIGMTIMTNQGHEEVYNYDMPALVFGAKKKTPQETFDKFPAGNYRSARYYETGPLSFTRIFPRTSYVTNSADNKFLNGDFAVVSEQNGTAKVTYAYGDTFKVKDIDVMRDWAVLIFMVVGVIYALLQLLVRGGLDLFRLVFKKISLKHLKNFVSGPI
;
A
#
# COMPACT_ATOMS: atom_id res chain seq x y z
N MET A 1 14.75 -32.94 18.92
CA MET A 1 16.06 -32.27 18.80
C MET A 1 16.59 -32.17 17.35
N ALA A 2 16.14 -32.99 16.38
CA ALA A 2 16.52 -32.84 14.97
C ALA A 2 15.57 -31.91 14.14
N GLU A 3 14.31 -31.75 14.54
CA GLU A 3 13.33 -30.90 13.83
C GLU A 3 13.55 -29.39 14.00
N GLU A 4 14.20 -28.94 15.07
CA GLU A 4 14.50 -27.50 15.30
C GLU A 4 15.59 -26.96 14.37
N GLN A 5 16.21 -27.80 13.54
CA GLN A 5 17.28 -27.39 12.64
C GLN A 5 16.81 -27.08 11.21
N LYS A 6 15.53 -27.30 10.86
CA LYS A 6 15.02 -27.01 9.51
C LYS A 6 14.07 -25.81 9.49
N LEU A 7 14.08 -25.10 8.37
CA LEU A 7 13.09 -24.09 8.00
C LEU A 7 11.87 -24.75 7.33
N PRO A 8 10.71 -24.07 7.24
CA PRO A 8 9.52 -24.65 6.61
C PRO A 8 9.72 -25.07 5.14
N SER A 9 10.66 -24.46 4.42
CA SER A 9 11.09 -24.89 3.08
C SER A 9 11.82 -26.25 3.03
N GLY A 10 12.14 -26.83 4.19
CA GLY A 10 12.99 -28.02 4.33
C GLY A 10 14.49 -27.72 4.32
N THR A 11 14.88 -26.44 4.18
CA THR A 11 16.28 -25.98 4.23
C THR A 11 16.83 -26.06 5.65
N ASP A 12 18.02 -26.61 5.83
CA ASP A 12 18.72 -26.58 7.12
C ASP A 12 19.06 -25.12 7.49
N ARG A 13 18.81 -24.74 8.74
CA ARG A 13 19.00 -23.37 9.24
C ARG A 13 20.44 -22.88 9.05
N ASP A 14 21.45 -23.74 9.16
CA ASP A 14 22.86 -23.37 8.93
C ASP A 14 23.19 -23.13 7.44
N LYS A 15 22.32 -23.58 6.52
CA LYS A 15 22.48 -23.40 5.06
C LYS A 15 21.69 -22.22 4.50
N ILE A 16 20.80 -21.61 5.28
CA ILE A 16 19.94 -20.54 4.74
C ILE A 16 20.77 -19.34 4.27
N GLY A 17 21.82 -18.96 4.99
CA GLY A 17 22.68 -17.85 4.59
C GLY A 17 23.31 -18.04 3.21
N GLN A 18 23.84 -19.24 2.93
CA GLN A 18 24.41 -19.57 1.62
C GLN A 18 23.36 -19.51 0.50
N LYS A 19 22.12 -19.93 0.77
CA LYS A 19 21.03 -19.84 -0.21
C LYS A 19 20.63 -18.40 -0.49
N ILE A 20 20.52 -17.57 0.54
CA ILE A 20 20.19 -16.14 0.40
C ILE A 20 21.31 -15.43 -0.37
N GLU A 21 22.57 -15.62 0.01
CA GLU A 21 23.71 -15.03 -0.69
C GLU A 21 23.76 -15.46 -2.18
N SER A 22 23.49 -16.73 -2.47
CA SER A 22 23.44 -17.24 -3.85
C SER A 22 22.30 -16.59 -4.64
N PHE A 23 21.12 -16.45 -4.02
CA PHE A 23 19.97 -15.79 -4.64
C PHE A 23 20.25 -14.32 -4.93
N VAL A 24 20.80 -13.58 -3.97
CA VAL A 24 21.18 -12.16 -4.17
C VAL A 24 22.23 -12.04 -5.27
N LYS A 25 23.19 -12.97 -5.34
CA LYS A 25 24.20 -12.97 -6.39
C LYS A 25 23.61 -13.18 -7.79
N GLU A 26 22.58 -14.02 -7.92
CA GLU A 26 21.86 -14.20 -9.19
C GLU A 26 21.20 -12.90 -9.67
N HIS A 27 20.76 -12.07 -8.73
CA HIS A 27 20.05 -10.81 -8.98
C HIS A 27 20.93 -9.56 -8.81
N GLU A 28 22.25 -9.71 -8.62
CA GLU A 28 23.16 -8.62 -8.22
C GLU A 28 23.17 -7.41 -9.16
N LYS A 29 22.81 -7.64 -10.44
CA LYS A 29 22.73 -6.59 -11.46
C LYS A 29 21.65 -5.55 -11.18
N THR A 30 20.53 -5.97 -10.59
CA THR A 30 19.39 -5.12 -10.29
C THR A 30 19.29 -4.79 -8.80
N THR A 31 20.05 -5.47 -7.93
CA THR A 31 20.15 -5.15 -6.49
C THR A 31 20.63 -3.73 -6.26
N ALA A 32 19.89 -2.97 -5.47
CA ALA A 32 20.37 -1.74 -4.86
C ALA A 32 20.84 -2.01 -3.42
N GLY A 33 20.15 -1.53 -2.41
CA GLY A 33 20.33 -1.85 -1.00
C GLY A 33 19.21 -2.79 -0.56
N MET A 34 19.57 -3.92 0.05
CA MET A 34 18.62 -4.89 0.59
C MET A 34 19.13 -5.45 1.90
N GLU A 35 18.25 -5.52 2.89
CA GLU A 35 18.48 -6.21 4.15
C GLU A 35 17.40 -7.26 4.38
N THR A 36 17.81 -8.39 4.96
CA THR A 36 16.87 -9.42 5.39
C THR A 36 17.29 -10.08 6.69
N VAL A 37 16.30 -10.42 7.52
CA VAL A 37 16.51 -11.19 8.74
C VAL A 37 15.53 -12.35 8.78
N ILE A 38 16.05 -13.57 9.00
CA ILE A 38 15.28 -14.76 9.35
C ILE A 38 15.45 -14.97 10.85
N PHE A 39 14.35 -15.16 11.57
CA PHE A 39 14.36 -15.27 13.03
C PHE A 39 13.32 -16.30 13.52
N ASP A 40 13.49 -16.74 14.76
CA ASP A 40 12.46 -17.47 15.50
C ASP A 40 12.11 -16.73 16.80
N LYS A 41 11.41 -17.40 17.71
CA LYS A 41 11.03 -16.85 19.02
C LYS A 41 12.22 -16.59 19.95
N ASN A 42 13.37 -17.21 19.69
CA ASN A 42 14.55 -17.14 20.55
C ASN A 42 15.61 -16.15 20.04
N GLY A 43 15.61 -15.85 18.73
CA GLY A 43 16.57 -14.90 18.18
C GLY A 43 16.66 -14.91 16.66
N THR A 44 17.67 -14.19 16.16
CA THR A 44 18.07 -14.20 14.76
C THR A 44 18.67 -15.55 14.38
N ILE A 45 18.19 -16.15 13.30
CA ILE A 45 18.77 -17.34 12.65
C ILE A 45 19.80 -16.89 11.61
N TYR A 46 19.45 -15.87 10.81
CA TYR A 46 20.33 -15.30 9.79
C TYR A 46 19.99 -13.82 9.59
N GLN A 47 21.01 -13.01 9.32
CA GLN A 47 20.90 -11.61 8.93
C GLN A 47 21.88 -11.35 7.80
N GLY A 48 21.42 -10.64 6.77
CA GLY A 48 22.24 -10.29 5.61
C GLY A 48 21.93 -8.90 5.11
N ASN A 49 22.99 -8.15 4.80
CA ASN A 49 22.95 -6.81 4.24
C ASN A 49 23.69 -6.82 2.90
N PHE A 50 23.04 -6.27 1.87
CA PHE A 50 23.51 -6.41 0.50
C PHE A 50 23.44 -5.09 -0.25
N GLY A 51 24.48 -4.85 -1.06
CA GLY A 51 24.56 -3.73 -1.97
C GLY A 51 24.68 -2.36 -1.27
N TYR A 52 23.93 -1.36 -1.73
CA TYR A 52 24.23 0.05 -1.45
C TYR A 52 22.99 0.91 -1.20
N MET A 53 23.07 1.74 -0.16
CA MET A 53 22.14 2.84 0.05
C MET A 53 22.41 4.02 -0.90
N ASP A 54 23.66 4.17 -1.35
CA ASP A 54 24.07 5.08 -2.43
C ASP A 54 25.23 4.46 -3.21
N LYS A 55 24.93 3.91 -4.39
CA LYS A 55 25.90 3.29 -5.32
C LYS A 55 26.95 4.28 -5.83
N GLU A 56 26.59 5.55 -6.02
CA GLU A 56 27.52 6.55 -6.57
C GLU A 56 28.55 6.96 -5.51
N LYS A 57 28.10 7.14 -4.27
CA LYS A 57 28.98 7.47 -3.13
C LYS A 57 29.61 6.24 -2.47
N GLY A 58 29.24 5.03 -2.88
CA GLY A 58 29.73 3.78 -2.30
C GLY A 58 29.25 3.52 -0.86
N ILE A 59 28.12 4.11 -0.46
CA ILE A 59 27.52 3.90 0.86
C ILE A 59 26.81 2.54 0.83
N LYS A 60 27.38 1.56 1.54
CA LYS A 60 26.85 0.21 1.60
C LYS A 60 25.59 0.15 2.47
N ALA A 61 24.72 -0.81 2.19
CA ALA A 61 23.71 -1.21 3.17
C ALA A 61 24.39 -1.95 4.33
N ASP A 62 24.11 -1.50 5.54
CA ASP A 62 24.57 -2.05 6.81
C ASP A 62 23.49 -1.94 7.91
N ASP A 63 23.73 -2.52 9.10
CA ASP A 63 22.77 -2.57 10.22
C ASP A 63 22.27 -1.19 10.71
N ASP A 64 22.94 -0.12 10.29
CA ASP A 64 22.65 1.26 10.64
C ASP A 64 21.82 1.98 9.56
N SER A 65 21.61 1.38 8.38
CA SER A 65 20.78 1.88 7.29
C SER A 65 19.32 2.01 7.71
N VAL A 66 18.62 2.97 7.11
CA VAL A 66 17.21 3.26 7.39
C VAL A 66 16.38 3.01 6.15
N PHE A 67 15.25 2.34 6.34
CA PHE A 67 14.31 2.05 5.26
C PHE A 67 12.89 2.50 5.64
N GLU A 68 12.14 2.93 4.64
CA GLU A 68 10.73 3.23 4.80
C GLU A 68 9.93 1.91 4.82
N TRP A 69 9.06 1.75 5.82
CA TRP A 69 8.23 0.56 5.97
C TRP A 69 7.13 0.51 4.93
N GLY A 70 6.71 1.67 4.40
CA GLY A 70 5.49 1.75 3.61
C GLY A 70 4.31 1.14 4.38
N SER A 71 3.45 0.44 3.66
CA SER A 71 2.23 -0.14 4.24
C SER A 71 2.43 -1.18 5.35
N ALA A 72 3.64 -1.73 5.57
CA ALA A 72 3.89 -2.58 6.73
C ALA A 72 3.63 -1.83 8.07
N GLY A 73 3.76 -0.50 8.07
CA GLY A 73 3.42 0.36 9.22
C GLY A 73 1.96 0.27 9.69
N LYS A 74 1.03 -0.17 8.83
CA LYS A 74 -0.38 -0.38 9.21
C LYS A 74 -0.55 -1.38 10.35
N LEU A 75 0.37 -2.35 10.46
CA LEU A 75 0.36 -3.32 11.56
C LEU A 75 0.43 -2.62 12.93
N MET A 76 1.09 -1.46 13.05
CA MET A 76 1.08 -0.69 14.30
C MET A 76 -0.29 -0.07 14.60
N VAL A 77 -1.05 0.31 13.57
CA VAL A 77 -2.43 0.79 13.74
C VAL A 77 -3.30 -0.34 14.29
N TRP A 78 -3.21 -1.53 13.68
CA TRP A 78 -4.00 -2.69 14.09
C TRP A 78 -3.64 -3.20 15.49
N VAL A 79 -2.34 -3.23 15.82
CA VAL A 79 -1.88 -3.51 17.18
C VAL A 79 -2.44 -2.48 18.16
N SER A 80 -2.43 -1.19 17.81
CA SER A 80 -2.98 -0.13 18.69
C SER A 80 -4.48 -0.30 18.93
N VAL A 81 -5.24 -0.68 17.89
CA VAL A 81 -6.67 -0.97 18.04
C VAL A 81 -6.89 -2.19 18.93
N MET A 82 -6.12 -3.27 18.76
CA MET A 82 -6.22 -4.46 19.61
C MET A 82 -5.82 -4.19 21.07
N GLN A 83 -4.87 -3.28 21.33
CA GLN A 83 -4.57 -2.81 22.68
C GLN A 83 -5.78 -2.11 23.32
N LEU A 84 -6.48 -1.25 22.57
CA LEU A 84 -7.69 -0.60 23.07
C LEU A 84 -8.86 -1.58 23.23
N TRP A 85 -8.93 -2.62 22.39
CA TRP A 85 -9.95 -3.67 22.49
C TRP A 85 -9.76 -4.50 23.75
N GLU A 86 -8.52 -4.89 24.04
CA GLU A 86 -8.12 -5.54 25.29
C GLU A 86 -8.51 -4.72 26.53
N GLU A 87 -8.40 -3.39 26.44
CA GLU A 87 -8.80 -2.47 27.52
C GLU A 87 -10.33 -2.25 27.61
N GLY A 88 -11.12 -2.90 26.76
CA GLY A 88 -12.57 -2.73 26.69
C GLY A 88 -13.02 -1.36 26.18
N LYS A 89 -12.14 -0.62 25.50
CA LYS A 89 -12.39 0.76 25.04
C LYS A 89 -12.91 0.86 23.60
N VAL A 90 -12.73 -0.19 22.81
CA VAL A 90 -13.29 -0.31 21.46
C VAL A 90 -13.90 -1.70 21.30
N ASN A 91 -15.07 -1.77 20.70
CA ASN A 91 -15.70 -2.99 20.25
C ASN A 91 -15.47 -3.13 18.74
N LEU A 92 -14.95 -4.29 18.31
CA LEU A 92 -14.57 -4.49 16.91
C LEU A 92 -15.77 -4.59 15.96
N GLU A 93 -16.95 -4.98 16.48
CA GLU A 93 -18.18 -5.19 15.72
C GLU A 93 -19.18 -4.02 15.86
N GLU A 94 -18.88 -3.04 16.71
CA GLU A 94 -19.70 -1.86 16.86
C GLU A 94 -19.50 -0.89 15.68
N ASP A 95 -20.53 -0.10 15.40
CA ASP A 95 -20.45 0.97 14.42
C ASP A 95 -19.36 1.98 14.79
N ILE A 96 -18.41 2.19 13.88
CA ILE A 96 -17.31 3.12 14.09
C ILE A 96 -17.76 4.56 14.30
N ARG A 97 -18.98 4.92 13.87
CA ARG A 97 -19.57 6.25 14.09
C ARG A 97 -19.64 6.59 15.58
N ASN A 98 -19.76 5.60 16.46
CA ASN A 98 -19.80 5.81 17.91
C ASN A 98 -18.46 6.33 18.49
N TYR A 99 -17.36 6.18 17.74
CA TYR A 99 -16.03 6.67 18.12
C TYR A 99 -15.63 7.98 17.41
N LEU A 100 -16.48 8.48 16.51
CA LEU A 100 -16.23 9.66 15.67
C LEU A 100 -17.11 10.84 16.11
N PRO A 101 -16.82 12.08 15.69
CA PRO A 101 -17.75 13.19 15.90
C PRO A 101 -19.08 12.91 15.18
N GLU A 102 -20.18 13.41 15.73
CA GLU A 102 -21.48 13.31 15.07
C GLU A 102 -21.42 13.95 13.66
N GLY A 103 -21.95 13.25 12.66
CA GLY A 103 -21.94 13.72 11.27
C GLY A 103 -20.57 13.79 10.59
N PHE A 104 -19.54 13.14 11.17
CA PHE A 104 -18.19 13.19 10.60
C PHE A 104 -18.11 12.57 9.22
N LEU A 105 -18.67 11.36 9.02
CA LEU A 105 -18.69 10.67 7.73
C LEU A 105 -19.86 11.17 6.87
N LYS A 106 -19.54 11.82 5.76
CA LYS A 106 -20.49 12.53 4.87
C LYS A 106 -20.74 11.83 3.55
N THR A 107 -19.92 10.84 3.19
CA THR A 107 -19.95 10.14 1.90
C THR A 107 -20.52 8.72 2.00
N LEU A 108 -21.11 8.37 3.14
CA LEU A 108 -21.76 7.08 3.33
C LEU A 108 -22.97 6.94 2.39
N ARG A 109 -23.03 5.79 1.71
CA ARG A 109 -24.10 5.45 0.76
C ARG A 109 -25.03 4.36 1.29
N TYR A 110 -24.55 3.55 2.23
CA TYR A 110 -25.28 2.41 2.77
C TYR A 110 -25.63 2.64 4.24
N ASP A 111 -26.83 2.22 4.66
CA ASP A 111 -27.28 2.33 6.05
C ASP A 111 -26.60 1.31 6.98
N LYS A 112 -26.04 0.23 6.39
CA LYS A 112 -25.31 -0.80 7.12
C LYS A 112 -24.13 -0.17 7.86
N PRO A 113 -24.00 -0.37 9.18
CA PRO A 113 -22.85 0.09 9.96
C PRO A 113 -21.51 -0.36 9.37
N ILE A 114 -20.50 0.50 9.46
CA ILE A 114 -19.11 0.10 9.24
C ILE A 114 -18.54 -0.25 10.60
N THR A 115 -17.97 -1.45 10.73
CA THR A 115 -17.32 -1.92 11.95
C THR A 115 -15.81 -1.70 11.91
N MET A 116 -15.12 -1.84 13.04
CA MET A 116 -13.66 -1.82 13.04
C MET A 116 -13.09 -3.04 12.28
N LEU A 117 -13.78 -4.19 12.31
CA LEU A 117 -13.43 -5.35 11.47
C LEU A 117 -13.50 -5.01 9.98
N ASP A 118 -14.50 -4.25 9.54
CA ASP A 118 -14.57 -3.78 8.15
C ASP A 118 -13.39 -2.87 7.77
N LEU A 119 -12.89 -2.06 8.72
CA LEU A 119 -11.69 -1.25 8.48
C LEU A 119 -10.43 -2.13 8.39
N MET A 120 -10.26 -3.07 9.33
CA MET A 120 -9.13 -4.02 9.39
C MET A 120 -9.05 -4.93 8.15
N ASN A 121 -10.20 -5.43 7.70
CA ASN A 121 -10.32 -6.29 6.52
C ASN A 121 -10.25 -5.49 5.21
N HIS A 122 -10.22 -4.15 5.26
CA HIS A 122 -10.39 -3.30 4.09
C HIS A 122 -11.69 -3.58 3.31
N GLN A 123 -12.78 -3.78 4.03
CA GLN A 123 -14.11 -4.11 3.53
C GLN A 123 -15.18 -3.05 3.82
N ALA A 124 -14.78 -1.86 4.28
CA ALA A 124 -15.70 -0.73 4.52
C ALA A 124 -16.36 -0.15 3.24
N GLY A 125 -15.88 -0.55 2.06
CA GLY A 125 -16.47 -0.23 0.76
C GLY A 125 -16.08 1.12 0.16
N PHE A 126 -15.11 1.82 0.74
CA PHE A 126 -14.57 3.07 0.19
C PHE A 126 -13.77 2.86 -1.09
N GLU A 127 -13.86 3.80 -2.04
CA GLU A 127 -13.00 3.85 -3.23
C GLU A 127 -11.53 4.16 -2.90
N ASP A 128 -10.65 4.04 -3.92
CA ASP A 128 -9.27 4.49 -3.77
C ASP A 128 -9.22 6.00 -3.49
N SER A 129 -8.19 6.42 -2.75
CA SER A 129 -8.02 7.81 -2.37
C SER A 129 -6.56 8.19 -2.52
N SER A 130 -6.29 9.19 -3.37
CA SER A 130 -4.96 9.80 -3.48
C SER A 130 -4.63 10.66 -2.27
N HIS A 131 -5.58 10.85 -1.35
CA HIS A 131 -5.50 11.85 -0.31
C HIS A 131 -4.61 11.49 0.86
N ALA A 132 -4.31 10.19 1.05
CA ALA A 132 -3.23 9.77 1.94
C ALA A 132 -1.91 10.48 1.57
N TYR A 133 -1.67 10.70 0.28
CA TYR A 133 -0.45 11.26 -0.29
C TYR A 133 -0.49 12.79 -0.44
N LEU A 134 -1.51 13.46 0.10
CA LEU A 134 -1.48 14.92 0.16
C LEU A 134 -0.36 15.35 1.10
N GLU A 135 0.46 16.28 0.61
CA GLU A 135 1.53 16.89 1.37
C GLU A 135 1.01 17.42 2.72
N ASN A 136 1.68 17.08 3.82
CA ASN A 136 1.31 17.58 5.14
C ASN A 136 1.49 19.11 5.18
N LYS A 137 0.41 19.85 4.92
CA LYS A 137 0.36 21.32 5.02
C LYS A 137 0.08 21.79 6.46
N GLY A 138 0.53 21.03 7.46
CA GLY A 138 0.28 21.28 8.88
C GLY A 138 -1.08 20.77 9.39
N GLN A 139 -1.77 19.93 8.61
CA GLN A 139 -3.06 19.36 8.98
C GLN A 139 -2.87 18.11 9.85
N ASN A 140 -3.74 17.93 10.84
CA ASN A 140 -3.79 16.69 11.63
C ASN A 140 -4.62 15.60 10.90
N ILE A 141 -4.63 14.37 11.44
CA ILE A 141 -5.33 13.24 10.82
C ILE A 141 -6.83 13.53 10.66
N GLU A 142 -7.47 14.11 11.68
CA GLU A 142 -8.88 14.51 11.65
C GLU A 142 -9.20 15.41 10.46
N GLN A 143 -8.43 16.49 10.28
CA GLN A 143 -8.63 17.47 9.22
C GLN A 143 -8.45 16.83 7.83
N ILE A 144 -7.43 15.99 7.68
CA ILE A 144 -7.17 15.30 6.40
C ILE A 144 -8.34 14.37 6.08
N LEU A 145 -8.81 13.56 7.03
CA LEU A 145 -9.96 12.67 6.85
C LEU A 145 -11.26 13.44 6.59
N ALA A 146 -11.50 14.55 7.30
CA ALA A 146 -12.73 15.33 7.17
C ALA A 146 -12.88 16.02 5.81
N ILE A 147 -11.76 16.46 5.22
CA ILE A 147 -11.75 17.17 3.93
C ILE A 147 -11.78 16.18 2.75
N ASN A 148 -11.25 14.97 2.93
CA ASN A 148 -10.91 14.08 1.82
C ASN A 148 -11.59 12.70 1.90
N GLN A 149 -12.89 12.68 2.13
CA GLN A 149 -13.64 11.43 2.24
C GLN A 149 -13.92 10.84 0.84
N PRO A 150 -13.46 9.61 0.55
CA PRO A 150 -13.79 8.92 -0.69
C PRO A 150 -15.26 8.53 -0.74
N ALA A 151 -15.80 8.29 -1.94
CA ALA A 151 -17.14 7.73 -2.08
C ALA A 151 -17.19 6.29 -1.51
N GLN A 152 -18.33 5.91 -0.92
CA GLN A 152 -18.60 4.52 -0.55
C GLN A 152 -19.24 3.78 -1.74
N LEU A 153 -18.47 2.91 -2.38
CA LEU A 153 -18.88 2.16 -3.57
C LEU A 153 -19.66 0.91 -3.21
N TYR A 154 -19.22 0.20 -2.18
CA TYR A 154 -19.74 -1.11 -1.81
C TYR A 154 -20.34 -1.09 -0.41
N GLU A 155 -21.32 -1.95 -0.20
CA GLU A 155 -21.87 -2.19 1.13
C GLU A 155 -20.77 -2.77 2.04
N PRO A 156 -20.66 -2.34 3.31
CA PRO A 156 -19.66 -2.87 4.24
C PRO A 156 -19.67 -4.40 4.34
N GLY A 157 -18.48 -5.01 4.32
CA GLY A 157 -18.27 -6.46 4.43
C GLY A 157 -18.40 -7.22 3.10
N THR A 158 -18.71 -6.56 1.98
CA THR A 158 -19.03 -7.26 0.72
C THR A 158 -17.87 -7.34 -0.27
N MET A 159 -16.94 -6.38 -0.26
CA MET A 159 -15.82 -6.29 -1.21
C MET A 159 -14.55 -5.88 -0.48
N THR A 160 -13.46 -6.57 -0.76
CA THR A 160 -12.13 -6.21 -0.23
C THR A 160 -11.49 -5.18 -1.16
N GLY A 161 -11.43 -3.92 -0.73
CA GLY A 161 -10.78 -2.83 -1.43
C GLY A 161 -9.72 -2.18 -0.54
N TYR A 162 -8.45 -2.51 -0.77
CA TYR A 162 -7.35 -1.98 0.05
C TYR A 162 -7.41 -0.45 0.15
N SER A 163 -7.49 0.06 1.38
CA SER A 163 -7.85 1.45 1.64
C SER A 163 -6.98 2.06 2.72
N ASN A 164 -6.17 3.05 2.32
CA ASN A 164 -5.45 3.89 3.25
C ASN A 164 -6.41 4.77 4.07
N PHE A 165 -7.55 5.16 3.52
CA PHE A 165 -8.57 5.93 4.24
C PHE A 165 -9.12 5.11 5.43
N SER A 166 -9.41 3.83 5.23
CA SER A 166 -9.89 2.94 6.31
C SER A 166 -8.88 2.83 7.44
N THR A 167 -7.60 2.63 7.12
CA THR A 167 -6.54 2.56 8.15
C THR A 167 -6.32 3.90 8.84
N GLY A 168 -6.37 5.01 8.11
CA GLY A 168 -6.28 6.35 8.70
C GLY A 168 -7.45 6.64 9.64
N LEU A 169 -8.65 6.19 9.31
CA LEU A 169 -9.83 6.31 10.16
C LEU A 169 -9.65 5.52 11.47
N ALA A 170 -9.10 4.30 11.39
CA ALA A 170 -8.77 3.52 12.57
C ALA A 170 -7.70 4.21 13.45
N ALA A 171 -6.67 4.79 12.83
CA ALA A 171 -5.67 5.58 13.56
C ALA A 171 -6.27 6.81 14.26
N TYR A 172 -7.20 7.52 13.60
CA TYR A 172 -7.92 8.63 14.22
C TYR A 172 -8.82 8.17 15.37
N ILE A 173 -9.47 7.00 15.26
CA ILE A 173 -10.24 6.41 16.36
C ILE A 173 -9.33 6.10 17.55
N VAL A 174 -8.10 5.60 17.33
CA VAL A 174 -7.09 5.43 18.37
C VAL A 174 -6.76 6.78 19.05
N GLU A 175 -6.58 7.86 18.28
CA GLU A 175 -6.34 9.19 18.86
C GLU A 175 -7.52 9.64 19.74
N ARG A 176 -8.74 9.44 19.26
CA ARG A 176 -9.97 9.84 19.93
C ARG A 176 -10.21 9.11 21.24
N ILE A 177 -10.00 7.80 21.26
CA ILE A 177 -10.22 6.97 22.45
C ILE A 177 -9.09 7.19 23.47
N SER A 178 -7.84 7.34 23.00
CA SER A 178 -6.68 7.41 23.89
C SER A 178 -6.33 8.82 24.36
N GLY A 179 -6.79 9.87 23.66
CA GLY A 179 -6.42 11.26 23.91
C GLY A 179 -4.97 11.60 23.51
N GLN A 180 -4.26 10.71 22.82
CA GLN A 180 -2.88 10.91 22.36
C GLN A 180 -2.87 11.06 20.84
N SER A 181 -1.86 11.75 20.30
CA SER A 181 -1.59 11.62 18.86
C SER A 181 -1.22 10.16 18.54
N PHE A 182 -1.50 9.69 17.32
CA PHE A 182 -1.21 8.31 16.97
C PHE A 182 0.30 8.00 17.10
N ALA A 183 1.15 8.96 16.70
CA ALA A 183 2.60 8.84 16.87
C ALA A 183 3.01 8.69 18.34
N ASP A 184 2.41 9.46 19.25
CA ASP A 184 2.70 9.35 20.69
C ASP A 184 2.20 8.04 21.28
N TYR A 185 1.01 7.60 20.86
CA TYR A 185 0.43 6.33 21.25
C TYR A 185 1.33 5.16 20.83
N ALA A 186 1.69 5.07 19.54
CA ALA A 186 2.55 4.03 19.01
C ALA A 186 3.95 4.07 19.64
N ARG A 187 4.51 5.27 19.86
CA ARG A 187 5.82 5.39 20.54
C ARG A 187 5.77 4.83 21.95
N LYS A 188 4.75 5.19 22.73
CA LYS A 188 4.61 4.78 24.13
C LYS A 188 4.27 3.30 24.31
N HIS A 189 3.40 2.77 23.45
CA HIS A 189 2.79 1.45 23.64
C HIS A 189 3.34 0.37 22.72
N ILE A 190 4.16 0.73 21.73
CA ILE A 190 4.80 -0.21 20.80
C ILE A 190 6.32 0.00 20.78
N LEU A 191 6.80 1.19 20.41
CA LEU A 191 8.24 1.40 20.19
C LEU A 191 9.06 1.30 21.49
N GLN A 192 8.63 1.98 22.55
CA GLN A 192 9.34 1.99 23.85
C GLN A 192 9.38 0.59 24.51
N PRO A 193 8.26 -0.16 24.64
CA PRO A 193 8.29 -1.52 25.19
C PRO A 193 9.20 -2.49 24.42
N LEU A 194 9.38 -2.23 23.11
CA LEU A 194 10.23 -3.05 22.25
C LEU A 194 11.67 -2.52 22.13
N GLY A 195 11.98 -1.34 22.67
CA GLY A 195 13.30 -0.71 22.58
C GLY A 195 13.65 -0.22 21.17
N MET A 196 12.64 0.17 20.38
CA MET A 196 12.78 0.63 19.00
C MET A 196 13.15 2.12 18.91
N ASN A 197 14.37 2.45 19.32
CA ASN A 197 14.83 3.84 19.45
C ASN A 197 15.30 4.47 18.13
N LYS A 198 15.50 3.68 17.07
CA LYS A 198 15.88 4.13 15.72
C LYS A 198 14.70 4.03 14.76
N THR A 199 13.52 4.44 15.24
CA THR A 199 12.27 4.42 14.49
C THR A 199 11.62 5.81 14.52
N SER A 200 11.17 6.28 13.37
CA SER A 200 10.44 7.54 13.18
C SER A 200 9.03 7.27 12.68
N LEU A 201 8.07 8.08 13.13
CA LEU A 201 6.66 7.97 12.76
C LEU A 201 6.14 9.20 12.01
N LEU A 202 6.79 10.36 12.14
CA LEU A 202 6.28 11.63 11.62
C LEU A 202 6.88 12.00 10.27
N THR A 203 6.13 12.83 9.53
CA THR A 203 6.56 13.39 8.25
C THR A 203 7.89 14.14 8.36
N GLY A 204 8.76 13.90 7.38
CA GLY A 204 10.10 14.46 7.33
C GLY A 204 11.03 13.89 8.40
N TYR A 205 10.63 12.80 9.06
CA TYR A 205 11.40 12.08 10.07
C TYR A 205 11.82 12.92 11.28
N LYS A 206 11.12 14.04 11.52
CA LYS A 206 11.47 15.07 12.50
C LYS A 206 11.37 14.64 13.96
N ASP A 207 10.79 13.48 14.22
CA ASP A 207 10.68 12.91 15.56
C ASP A 207 11.85 11.98 15.92
N ASN A 208 12.83 11.80 15.03
CA ASN A 208 14.01 10.99 15.29
C ASN A 208 15.24 11.50 14.51
N ASP A 209 16.18 12.15 15.21
CA ASP A 209 17.39 12.73 14.60
C ASP A 209 18.26 11.69 13.88
N TYR A 210 18.35 10.46 14.42
CA TYR A 210 19.13 9.40 13.78
C TYR A 210 18.55 9.03 12.40
N VAL A 211 17.24 8.81 12.35
CA VAL A 211 16.53 8.50 11.09
C VAL A 211 16.67 9.68 10.12
N LEU A 212 16.48 10.91 10.61
CA LEU A 212 16.59 12.11 9.79
C LEU A 212 17.98 12.25 9.14
N GLU A 213 19.06 12.09 9.91
CA GLU A 213 20.42 12.20 9.36
C GLU A 213 20.74 11.06 8.39
N LYS A 214 20.39 9.81 8.73
CA LYS A 214 20.60 8.66 7.83
C LYS A 214 19.87 8.83 6.50
N ARG A 215 18.63 9.29 6.52
CA ARG A 215 17.85 9.56 5.30
C ARG A 215 18.47 10.62 4.37
N LYS A 216 19.43 11.44 4.83
CA LYS A 216 20.19 12.39 3.95
C LYS A 216 21.33 11.72 3.19
N GLU A 217 21.80 10.57 3.68
CA GLU A 217 22.91 9.81 3.08
C GLU A 217 22.43 8.90 1.95
N GLU A 218 21.15 8.55 1.94
CA GLU A 218 20.59 7.46 1.15
C GLU A 218 19.81 7.96 -0.07
N ILE A 219 19.88 7.20 -1.17
CA ILE A 219 19.05 7.39 -2.36
C ILE A 219 18.27 6.12 -2.69
N THR A 220 17.36 6.24 -3.65
CA THR A 220 16.43 5.17 -4.03
C THR A 220 16.65 4.75 -5.47
N TYR A 221 16.19 3.55 -5.80
CA TYR A 221 16.36 2.94 -7.11
C TYR A 221 15.04 2.35 -7.62
N ASP A 222 14.90 2.24 -8.93
CA ASP A 222 13.84 1.44 -9.52
C ASP A 222 14.18 -0.07 -9.49
N ILE A 223 13.25 -0.92 -9.91
CA ILE A 223 13.43 -2.38 -9.95
C ILE A 223 14.57 -2.85 -10.86
N ASN A 224 15.04 -1.99 -11.78
CA ASN A 224 16.17 -2.29 -12.66
C ASN A 224 17.51 -1.78 -12.08
N GLY A 225 17.50 -1.24 -10.86
CA GLY A 225 18.67 -0.71 -10.19
C GLY A 225 19.12 0.66 -10.70
N LYS A 226 18.26 1.40 -11.42
CA LYS A 226 18.52 2.77 -11.87
C LYS A 226 18.17 3.75 -10.76
N SER A 227 19.06 4.72 -10.51
CA SER A 227 18.86 5.75 -9.48
C SER A 227 17.62 6.59 -9.78
N LEU A 228 16.79 6.76 -8.75
CA LEU A 228 15.68 7.71 -8.67
C LEU A 228 16.06 8.94 -7.84
N GLY A 229 17.30 8.99 -7.33
CA GLY A 229 17.79 10.03 -6.44
C GLY A 229 17.14 9.98 -5.05
N VAL A 230 17.16 11.12 -4.38
CA VAL A 230 16.52 11.29 -3.07
C VAL A 230 15.00 11.29 -3.28
N ASN A 231 14.34 10.30 -2.70
CA ASN A 231 12.89 10.19 -2.72
C ASN A 231 12.40 9.90 -1.31
N TYR A 232 11.64 10.84 -0.76
CA TYR A 232 11.00 10.69 0.53
C TYR A 232 9.51 10.49 0.32
N MET A 233 8.97 9.46 0.96
CA MET A 233 7.53 9.42 1.13
C MET A 233 7.09 10.61 1.98
N ASN A 234 6.14 11.40 1.48
CA ASN A 234 5.46 12.43 2.24
C ASN A 234 3.96 12.16 2.18
N ILE A 235 3.43 11.69 3.31
CA ILE A 235 2.04 11.29 3.47
C ILE A 235 1.48 12.07 4.65
N GLY A 236 0.46 12.89 4.41
CA GLY A 236 -0.23 13.61 5.49
C GLY A 236 -0.92 12.64 6.46
N LEU A 237 -1.50 11.55 5.94
CA LEU A 237 -2.08 10.45 6.72
C LEU A 237 -0.98 9.48 7.21
N TYR A 238 0.02 10.00 7.92
CA TYR A 238 1.28 9.31 8.24
C TYR A 238 1.15 7.87 8.80
N PRO A 239 0.14 7.49 9.60
CA PRO A 239 0.03 6.12 10.13
C PRO A 239 -0.10 5.04 9.06
N VAL A 240 -0.50 5.39 7.84
CA VAL A 240 -0.78 4.40 6.78
C VAL A 240 0.47 3.91 6.07
N GLY A 241 1.65 4.48 6.34
CA GLY A 241 2.91 3.89 5.86
C GLY A 241 4.17 4.76 5.91
N LEU A 242 4.19 5.84 6.70
CA LEU A 242 5.33 6.76 6.74
C LEU A 242 6.46 6.31 7.69
N THR A 243 6.26 5.24 8.44
CA THR A 243 7.24 4.74 9.40
C THR A 243 8.56 4.43 8.69
N ALA A 244 9.67 4.82 9.31
CA ALA A 244 11.01 4.45 8.86
C ALA A 244 11.85 4.01 10.06
N SER A 245 12.66 2.97 9.87
CA SER A 245 13.57 2.48 10.90
C SER A 245 14.76 1.73 10.31
N THR A 246 15.68 1.32 11.17
CA THR A 246 16.65 0.28 10.82
C THR A 246 15.99 -1.10 10.79
N MET A 247 16.64 -2.08 10.14
CA MET A 247 16.20 -3.48 10.14
C MET A 247 16.12 -4.07 11.55
N GLY A 248 17.04 -3.70 12.45
CA GLY A 248 17.03 -4.19 13.83
C GLY A 248 15.76 -3.80 14.60
N ASP A 249 15.25 -2.57 14.43
CA ASP A 249 13.98 -2.16 15.02
C ASP A 249 12.78 -2.84 14.35
N PHE A 250 12.81 -2.96 13.02
CA PHE A 250 11.77 -3.64 12.25
C PHE A 250 11.63 -5.12 12.67
N GLN A 251 12.76 -5.81 12.85
CA GLN A 251 12.82 -7.17 13.37
C GLN A 251 12.27 -7.26 14.80
N ARG A 252 12.61 -6.32 15.70
CA ARG A 252 12.07 -6.34 17.09
C ARG A 252 10.54 -6.33 17.10
N PHE A 253 9.93 -5.51 16.25
CA PHE A 253 8.47 -5.49 16.08
C PHE A 253 7.93 -6.83 15.54
N ALA A 254 8.50 -7.33 14.45
CA ALA A 254 8.09 -8.60 13.85
C ALA A 254 8.27 -9.80 14.80
N GLN A 255 9.36 -9.83 15.58
CA GLN A 255 9.65 -10.89 16.54
C GLN A 255 8.74 -10.84 17.76
N ALA A 256 8.37 -9.64 18.24
CA ALA A 256 7.40 -9.50 19.32
C ALA A 256 6.02 -10.06 18.92
N LEU A 257 5.60 -9.83 17.67
CA LEU A 257 4.39 -10.41 17.10
C LEU A 257 4.47 -11.95 17.03
N LEU A 258 5.55 -12.49 16.45
CA LEU A 258 5.76 -13.94 16.35
C LEU A 258 5.78 -14.64 17.71
N LYS A 259 6.46 -14.01 18.68
CA LYS A 259 6.63 -14.54 20.03
C LYS A 259 5.40 -14.33 20.91
N LYS A 260 4.50 -13.43 20.51
CA LYS A 260 3.28 -13.07 21.26
C LYS A 260 3.61 -12.45 22.62
N GLU A 261 4.52 -11.47 22.63
CA GLU A 261 4.95 -10.81 23.87
C GLU A 261 5.00 -9.29 23.76
N LYS A 262 5.01 -8.63 24.94
CA LYS A 262 5.22 -7.19 25.16
C LYS A 262 4.16 -6.23 24.61
N LEU A 263 3.38 -6.62 23.61
CA LEU A 263 2.38 -5.76 22.96
C LEU A 263 0.98 -5.84 23.58
N PHE A 264 0.60 -7.00 24.12
CA PHE A 264 -0.68 -7.22 24.79
C PHE A 264 -0.47 -7.93 26.13
N LYS A 265 -1.37 -7.67 27.10
CA LYS A 265 -1.33 -8.28 28.43
C LYS A 265 -2.09 -9.60 28.46
N HIS A 266 -3.13 -9.74 27.66
CA HIS A 266 -4.00 -10.93 27.67
C HIS A 266 -3.67 -11.88 26.53
N ALA A 267 -3.58 -13.18 26.85
CA ALA A 267 -3.37 -14.24 25.86
C ALA A 267 -4.53 -14.32 24.85
N GLU A 268 -5.74 -13.98 25.29
CA GLU A 268 -6.93 -13.91 24.44
C GLU A 268 -6.74 -12.90 23.30
N THR A 269 -6.16 -11.72 23.58
CA THR A 269 -5.85 -10.70 22.55
C THR A 269 -4.98 -11.26 21.44
N TRP A 270 -3.96 -12.06 21.77
CA TRP A 270 -3.11 -12.74 20.79
C TRP A 270 -3.85 -13.82 20.00
N THR A 271 -4.74 -14.58 20.64
CA THR A 271 -5.56 -15.58 19.97
C THR A 271 -6.53 -14.92 19.00
N THR A 272 -7.22 -13.87 19.44
CA THR A 272 -8.15 -13.09 18.62
C THR A 272 -7.43 -12.46 17.44
N LEU A 273 -6.30 -11.77 17.66
CA LEU A 273 -5.54 -11.11 16.59
C LEU A 273 -5.23 -12.06 15.42
N TYR A 274 -4.90 -13.33 15.71
CA TYR A 274 -4.55 -14.33 14.71
C TYR A 274 -5.70 -15.26 14.32
N THR A 275 -6.94 -14.87 14.61
CA THR A 275 -8.14 -15.52 14.09
C THR A 275 -8.55 -14.85 12.78
N ALA A 276 -9.03 -15.66 11.84
CA ALA A 276 -9.52 -15.16 10.55
C ALA A 276 -10.75 -14.28 10.74
N THR A 277 -10.67 -13.05 10.24
CA THR A 277 -11.78 -12.08 10.21
C THR A 277 -12.38 -11.95 8.83
N SER A 278 -11.69 -12.46 7.82
CA SER A 278 -12.16 -12.60 6.45
C SER A 278 -11.48 -13.82 5.84
N ASN A 279 -12.23 -14.58 5.05
CA ASN A 279 -11.74 -15.78 4.35
C ASN A 279 -11.81 -15.56 2.84
N TYR A 280 -10.97 -16.31 2.11
CA TYR A 280 -11.16 -16.45 0.67
C TYR A 280 -12.54 -17.05 0.39
N PRO A 281 -13.36 -16.45 -0.50
CA PRO A 281 -14.73 -16.90 -0.74
C PRO A 281 -14.83 -18.39 -1.06
N GLY A 282 -15.75 -19.10 -0.39
CA GLY A 282 -15.96 -20.53 -0.61
C GLY A 282 -14.87 -21.45 -0.05
N THR A 283 -14.00 -20.94 0.82
CA THR A 283 -12.95 -21.71 1.49
C THR A 283 -12.85 -21.33 2.97
N ASP A 284 -12.19 -22.18 3.76
CA ASP A 284 -11.80 -21.85 5.14
C ASP A 284 -10.41 -21.19 5.22
N MET A 285 -9.82 -20.82 4.07
CA MET A 285 -8.52 -20.17 4.03
C MET A 285 -8.65 -18.72 4.49
N PRO A 286 -7.95 -18.30 5.54
CA PRO A 286 -7.97 -16.91 5.97
C PRO A 286 -7.42 -16.01 4.86
N LEU A 287 -8.10 -14.88 4.63
CA LEU A 287 -7.64 -13.78 3.78
C LEU A 287 -7.04 -12.66 4.63
N ASN A 288 -7.63 -12.40 5.78
CA ASN A 288 -7.21 -11.38 6.72
C ASN A 288 -7.45 -11.84 8.16
N MET A 289 -6.53 -11.46 9.06
CA MET A 289 -6.62 -11.70 10.50
C MET A 289 -6.42 -10.35 11.22
N HIS A 290 -7.51 -9.63 11.50
CA HIS A 290 -7.49 -8.36 12.22
C HIS A 290 -6.48 -7.33 11.66
N GLY A 291 -6.39 -7.23 10.34
CA GLY A 291 -5.51 -6.31 9.61
C GLY A 291 -4.18 -6.91 9.17
N PHE A 292 -3.90 -8.17 9.51
CA PHE A 292 -2.77 -8.94 8.98
C PHE A 292 -3.22 -9.72 7.75
N TRP A 293 -2.53 -9.51 6.63
CA TRP A 293 -2.79 -10.26 5.41
C TRP A 293 -2.18 -11.64 5.50
N THR A 294 -2.87 -12.60 4.90
CA THR A 294 -2.32 -13.93 4.71
C THR A 294 -1.59 -14.04 3.38
N GLN A 295 -0.58 -14.90 3.36
CA GLN A 295 0.11 -15.35 2.17
C GLN A 295 0.30 -16.85 2.25
N GLU A 296 0.13 -17.52 1.11
CA GLU A 296 0.19 -18.97 1.05
C GLU A 296 1.51 -19.39 0.41
N TYR A 297 2.44 -19.88 1.22
CA TYR A 297 3.69 -20.52 0.76
C TYR A 297 3.60 -22.03 1.02
N GLY A 298 4.72 -22.72 1.25
CA GLY A 298 4.72 -24.10 1.77
C GLY A 298 4.05 -24.21 3.15
N THR A 299 3.80 -23.06 3.80
CA THR A 299 3.06 -22.87 5.04
C THR A 299 2.25 -21.57 4.95
N PRO A 300 1.10 -21.44 5.64
CA PRO A 300 0.40 -20.17 5.74
C PRO A 300 1.22 -19.15 6.52
N LEU A 301 1.38 -17.96 5.94
CA LEU A 301 2.07 -16.83 6.55
C LEU A 301 1.06 -15.73 6.85
N VAL A 302 1.34 -14.95 7.89
CA VAL A 302 0.60 -13.72 8.21
C VAL A 302 1.56 -12.55 8.31
N GLY A 303 1.12 -11.37 7.93
CA GLY A 303 1.96 -10.19 7.99
C GLY A 303 1.45 -9.06 7.12
N HIS A 304 2.38 -8.27 6.59
CA HIS A 304 2.04 -7.17 5.71
C HIS A 304 3.26 -6.71 4.90
N GLY A 305 3.06 -6.54 3.60
CA GLY A 305 4.02 -5.94 2.68
C GLY A 305 3.90 -4.42 2.64
N GLY A 306 4.98 -3.74 2.31
CA GLY A 306 5.07 -2.30 2.34
C GLY A 306 5.75 -1.78 1.10
N ASN A 307 5.22 -0.70 0.53
CA ASN A 307 5.84 0.01 -0.57
C ASN A 307 5.78 1.50 -0.32
N SER A 308 6.89 2.16 -0.58
CA SER A 308 6.99 3.61 -0.75
C SER A 308 7.42 3.96 -2.17
N TYR A 309 7.67 5.25 -2.45
CA TYR A 309 8.11 5.65 -3.78
C TYR A 309 9.46 5.05 -4.19
N GLY A 310 10.29 4.66 -3.22
CA GLY A 310 11.61 4.13 -3.49
C GLY A 310 12.06 3.07 -2.49
N PHE A 311 11.14 2.49 -1.72
CA PHE A 311 11.44 1.43 -0.76
C PHE A 311 10.36 0.34 -0.82
N SER A 312 10.75 -0.88 -0.50
CA SER A 312 9.84 -1.98 -0.22
C SER A 312 10.22 -2.61 1.12
N SER A 313 9.23 -3.15 1.81
CA SER A 313 9.46 -3.96 3.00
C SER A 313 8.45 -5.08 3.14
N TYR A 314 8.78 -6.09 3.94
CA TYR A 314 7.84 -7.15 4.28
C TYR A 314 8.11 -7.70 5.67
N ILE A 315 7.05 -7.87 6.47
CA ILE A 315 7.02 -8.78 7.62
C ILE A 315 6.22 -10.02 7.23
N LEU A 316 6.84 -11.20 7.35
CA LEU A 316 6.22 -12.51 7.11
C LEU A 316 6.39 -13.39 8.34
N LEU A 317 5.28 -13.87 8.90
CA LEU A 317 5.27 -14.67 10.12
C LEU A 317 4.59 -16.02 9.86
N ASP A 318 5.34 -17.10 10.05
CA ASP A 318 4.83 -18.46 10.16
C ASP A 318 4.53 -18.77 11.63
N LEU A 319 3.27 -18.56 12.03
CA LEU A 319 2.84 -18.79 13.40
C LEU A 319 2.85 -20.27 13.78
N LYS A 320 2.73 -21.17 12.80
CA LYS A 320 2.69 -22.62 13.02
C LYS A 320 4.07 -23.15 13.40
N ASN A 321 5.09 -22.80 12.64
CA ASN A 321 6.46 -23.27 12.86
C ASN A 321 7.29 -22.30 13.73
N GLY A 322 6.77 -21.11 14.04
CA GLY A 322 7.45 -20.12 14.88
C GLY A 322 8.65 -19.49 14.21
N ILE A 323 8.57 -19.27 12.89
CA ILE A 323 9.61 -18.65 12.06
C ILE A 323 9.09 -17.32 11.51
N GLY A 324 9.92 -16.30 11.48
CA GLY A 324 9.63 -15.03 10.83
C GLY A 324 10.74 -14.63 9.87
N MET A 325 10.38 -13.79 8.90
CA MET A 325 11.29 -13.15 7.97
C MET A 325 10.92 -11.68 7.82
N THR A 326 11.92 -10.80 7.88
CA THR A 326 11.80 -9.41 7.48
C THR A 326 12.69 -9.11 6.29
N ILE A 327 12.23 -8.22 5.40
CA ILE A 327 12.94 -7.80 4.20
C ILE A 327 12.73 -6.30 4.06
N MET A 328 13.78 -5.55 3.73
CA MET A 328 13.72 -4.12 3.40
C MET A 328 14.63 -3.83 2.22
N THR A 329 14.18 -3.00 1.29
CA THR A 329 14.95 -2.57 0.12
C THR A 329 14.81 -1.07 -0.10
N ASN A 330 15.83 -0.42 -0.65
CA ASN A 330 15.70 0.95 -1.21
C ASN A 330 15.30 0.92 -2.70
N GLN A 331 14.39 -0.01 -3.03
CA GLN A 331 13.75 -0.15 -4.32
C GLN A 331 12.23 -0.24 -4.11
N GLY A 332 11.47 0.65 -4.74
CA GLY A 332 10.00 0.60 -4.66
C GLY A 332 9.41 -0.49 -5.56
N HIS A 333 8.38 -1.18 -5.09
CA HIS A 333 7.75 -2.31 -5.78
C HIS A 333 8.74 -3.42 -6.16
N GLU A 334 9.73 -3.65 -5.32
CA GLU A 334 10.72 -4.69 -5.52
C GLU A 334 10.07 -6.06 -5.26
N GLU A 335 10.00 -6.92 -6.29
CA GLU A 335 9.28 -8.20 -6.20
C GLU A 335 10.19 -9.41 -5.94
N VAL A 336 11.44 -9.36 -6.42
CA VAL A 336 12.37 -10.50 -6.37
C VAL A 336 12.74 -10.82 -4.91
N TYR A 337 13.02 -9.82 -4.10
CA TYR A 337 13.30 -10.02 -2.68
C TYR A 337 12.04 -10.11 -1.85
N ASN A 338 11.03 -9.30 -2.10
CA ASN A 338 9.85 -9.29 -1.23
C ASN A 338 8.88 -10.46 -1.47
N TYR A 339 8.86 -11.09 -2.66
CA TYR A 339 7.90 -12.16 -2.97
C TYR A 339 8.53 -13.47 -3.41
N ASP A 340 9.66 -13.47 -4.12
CA ASP A 340 10.32 -14.71 -4.57
C ASP A 340 11.27 -15.29 -3.51
N MET A 341 12.17 -14.47 -2.94
CA MET A 341 13.12 -14.90 -1.91
C MET A 341 12.47 -15.61 -0.69
N PRO A 342 11.28 -15.22 -0.18
CA PRO A 342 10.65 -15.90 0.94
C PRO A 342 10.43 -17.41 0.71
N ALA A 343 10.35 -17.87 -0.55
CA ALA A 343 10.21 -19.28 -0.86
C ALA A 343 11.42 -20.12 -0.38
N LEU A 344 12.61 -19.52 -0.27
CA LEU A 344 13.80 -20.16 0.28
C LEU A 344 13.64 -20.51 1.78
N VAL A 345 12.80 -19.76 2.50
CA VAL A 345 12.52 -19.95 3.93
C VAL A 345 11.24 -20.75 4.14
N PHE A 346 10.17 -20.40 3.42
CA PHE A 346 8.82 -20.90 3.69
C PHE A 346 8.33 -21.97 2.71
N GLY A 347 9.12 -22.32 1.68
CA GLY A 347 8.73 -23.22 0.60
C GLY A 347 8.01 -22.48 -0.53
N ALA A 348 7.75 -23.13 -1.66
CA ALA A 348 7.19 -22.47 -2.83
C ALA A 348 5.84 -21.79 -2.56
N LYS A 349 5.59 -20.64 -3.19
CA LYS A 349 4.30 -19.96 -3.14
C LYS A 349 3.19 -20.86 -3.69
N LYS A 350 2.06 -20.94 -2.99
CA LYS A 350 0.88 -21.67 -3.44
C LYS A 350 0.34 -21.02 -4.70
N LYS A 351 0.24 -21.80 -5.77
CA LYS A 351 -0.33 -21.35 -7.03
C LYS A 351 -1.84 -21.52 -7.03
N THR A 352 -2.53 -20.69 -7.79
CA THR A 352 -3.95 -20.85 -8.09
C THR A 352 -4.18 -22.21 -8.78
N PRO A 353 -5.16 -23.02 -8.35
CA PRO A 353 -5.44 -24.32 -8.98
C PRO A 353 -5.89 -24.18 -10.44
N GLN A 354 -5.50 -25.13 -11.30
CA GLN A 354 -5.88 -25.14 -12.72
C GLN A 354 -7.40 -25.05 -12.93
N GLU A 355 -8.20 -25.69 -12.08
CA GLU A 355 -9.67 -25.60 -12.14
C GLU A 355 -10.21 -24.17 -12.04
N THR A 356 -9.49 -23.28 -11.36
CA THR A 356 -9.85 -21.86 -11.23
C THR A 356 -9.57 -21.11 -12.54
N PHE A 357 -8.51 -21.48 -13.27
CA PHE A 357 -8.25 -20.97 -14.62
C PHE A 357 -9.36 -21.40 -15.57
N ASP A 358 -9.73 -22.68 -15.56
CA ASP A 358 -10.72 -23.23 -16.48
C ASP A 358 -12.10 -22.55 -16.32
N LYS A 359 -12.46 -22.19 -15.08
CA LYS A 359 -13.69 -21.47 -14.72
C LYS A 359 -13.61 -19.96 -14.89
N PHE A 360 -12.44 -19.41 -15.20
CA PHE A 360 -12.26 -17.96 -15.29
C PHE A 360 -12.98 -17.38 -16.52
N PRO A 361 -13.96 -16.48 -16.34
CA PRO A 361 -14.66 -15.91 -17.48
C PRO A 361 -13.83 -14.76 -18.07
N ALA A 362 -13.45 -14.88 -19.34
CA ALA A 362 -12.76 -13.81 -20.05
C ALA A 362 -13.61 -12.52 -20.13
N GLY A 363 -12.95 -11.37 -20.16
CA GLY A 363 -13.60 -10.07 -20.31
C GLY A 363 -12.86 -8.94 -19.62
N ASN A 364 -13.54 -7.82 -19.43
CA ASN A 364 -13.02 -6.64 -18.75
C ASN A 364 -13.18 -6.77 -17.24
N TYR A 365 -12.13 -6.46 -16.49
CA TYR A 365 -12.11 -6.50 -15.03
C TYR A 365 -11.61 -5.18 -14.43
N ARG A 366 -12.15 -4.82 -13.26
CA ARG A 366 -11.71 -3.67 -12.45
C ARG A 366 -11.44 -4.08 -11.02
N SER A 367 -10.36 -3.57 -10.44
CA SER A 367 -10.08 -3.74 -9.01
C SER A 367 -11.12 -3.01 -8.18
N ALA A 368 -11.63 -3.57 -7.08
CA ALA A 368 -12.51 -2.87 -6.13
C ALA A 368 -11.89 -1.56 -5.58
N ARG A 369 -10.59 -1.34 -5.79
CA ARG A 369 -9.84 -0.13 -5.45
C ARG A 369 -9.59 0.76 -6.69
N TYR A 370 -10.65 1.24 -7.34
CA TYR A 370 -10.55 2.24 -8.43
C TYR A 370 -11.22 3.56 -8.03
N TYR A 371 -10.93 4.66 -8.74
CA TYR A 371 -11.61 5.95 -8.58
C TYR A 371 -12.93 5.97 -9.36
N GLU A 372 -14.08 5.86 -8.69
CA GLU A 372 -15.41 5.99 -9.28
C GLU A 372 -15.75 7.44 -9.60
N THR A 373 -15.33 8.38 -8.76
CA THR A 373 -15.74 9.79 -8.90
C THR A 373 -14.57 10.77 -9.00
N GLY A 374 -14.89 12.04 -9.30
CA GLY A 374 -13.92 13.12 -9.35
C GLY A 374 -13.00 13.12 -10.57
N PRO A 375 -11.98 14.02 -10.58
CA PRO A 375 -11.13 14.26 -11.74
C PRO A 375 -10.21 13.08 -12.08
N LEU A 376 -9.99 12.13 -11.16
CA LEU A 376 -9.19 10.92 -11.43
C LEU A 376 -10.05 9.75 -11.95
N SER A 377 -11.36 9.90 -12.04
CA SER A 377 -12.25 8.81 -12.48
C SER A 377 -12.04 8.37 -13.93
N PHE A 378 -11.40 9.18 -14.79
CA PHE A 378 -11.02 8.75 -16.14
C PHE A 378 -9.98 7.60 -16.13
N THR A 379 -9.21 7.46 -15.04
CA THR A 379 -8.22 6.38 -14.89
C THR A 379 -8.85 4.98 -14.80
N ARG A 380 -10.19 4.91 -14.62
CA ARG A 380 -10.96 3.68 -14.72
C ARG A 380 -10.77 2.97 -16.06
N ILE A 381 -10.55 3.72 -17.14
CA ILE A 381 -10.35 3.17 -18.49
C ILE A 381 -9.00 2.45 -18.58
N PHE A 382 -7.94 3.20 -18.27
CA PHE A 382 -6.57 2.72 -18.27
C PHE A 382 -5.80 3.47 -17.17
N PRO A 383 -5.00 2.79 -16.33
CA PRO A 383 -4.67 1.37 -16.34
C PRO A 383 -5.64 0.47 -15.53
N ARG A 384 -6.76 1.00 -15.02
CA ARG A 384 -7.58 0.30 -14.01
C ARG A 384 -8.61 -0.70 -14.57
N THR A 385 -8.94 -0.65 -15.86
CA THR A 385 -9.66 -1.74 -16.54
C THR A 385 -8.66 -2.59 -17.29
N SER A 386 -8.73 -3.90 -17.08
CA SER A 386 -7.90 -4.85 -17.79
C SER A 386 -8.76 -5.88 -18.48
N TYR A 387 -8.57 -6.03 -19.78
CA TYR A 387 -9.12 -7.18 -20.49
C TYR A 387 -8.25 -8.39 -20.17
N VAL A 388 -8.87 -9.47 -19.71
CA VAL A 388 -8.18 -10.71 -19.39
C VAL A 388 -8.80 -11.87 -20.15
N THR A 389 -7.95 -12.64 -20.82
CA THR A 389 -8.32 -13.87 -21.52
C THR A 389 -8.29 -15.06 -20.57
N ASN A 390 -9.04 -16.11 -20.90
CA ASN A 390 -8.83 -17.40 -20.27
C ASN A 390 -7.56 -18.04 -20.89
N SER A 391 -6.39 -17.72 -20.33
CA SER A 391 -5.09 -18.20 -20.81
C SER A 391 -4.11 -18.41 -19.66
N ALA A 392 -3.02 -19.12 -19.95
CA ALA A 392 -1.92 -19.33 -19.01
C ALA A 392 -1.21 -18.04 -18.59
N ASP A 393 -1.48 -16.91 -19.27
CA ASP A 393 -0.92 -15.58 -18.96
C ASP A 393 -1.88 -14.72 -18.13
N ASN A 394 -2.88 -15.33 -17.49
CA ASN A 394 -3.83 -14.62 -16.64
C ASN A 394 -3.13 -13.99 -15.42
N LYS A 395 -2.85 -12.69 -15.51
CA LYS A 395 -2.18 -11.92 -14.47
C LYS A 395 -2.85 -11.94 -13.09
N PHE A 396 -4.15 -12.22 -13.00
CA PHE A 396 -4.84 -12.29 -11.71
C PHE A 396 -4.68 -13.66 -11.04
N LEU A 397 -4.42 -14.72 -11.81
CA LEU A 397 -4.32 -16.08 -11.29
C LEU A 397 -2.86 -16.58 -11.21
N ASN A 398 -1.94 -15.92 -11.94
CA ASN A 398 -0.53 -16.30 -12.02
C ASN A 398 0.37 -15.72 -10.93
N GLY A 399 0.02 -14.57 -10.36
CA GLY A 399 0.87 -13.90 -9.36
C GLY A 399 0.72 -14.56 -7.98
N ASP A 400 -0.43 -14.35 -7.37
CA ASP A 400 -0.76 -14.87 -6.05
C ASP A 400 -1.84 -15.95 -6.12
N PHE A 401 -1.99 -16.70 -5.02
CA PHE A 401 -3.17 -17.53 -4.84
C PHE A 401 -4.43 -16.66 -4.89
N ALA A 402 -5.31 -17.00 -5.82
CA ALA A 402 -6.57 -16.31 -6.04
C ALA A 402 -7.74 -17.31 -6.09
N VAL A 403 -8.92 -16.83 -5.71
CA VAL A 403 -10.19 -17.57 -5.86
C VAL A 403 -11.12 -16.80 -6.77
N VAL A 404 -11.76 -17.51 -7.70
CA VAL A 404 -12.84 -16.96 -8.53
C VAL A 404 -14.18 -17.35 -7.90
N SER A 405 -15.01 -16.36 -7.64
CA SER A 405 -16.36 -16.48 -7.07
C SER A 405 -17.35 -15.65 -7.88
N GLU A 406 -18.64 -15.74 -7.55
CA GLU A 406 -19.68 -14.90 -8.12
C GLU A 406 -20.29 -14.02 -7.03
N GLN A 407 -20.51 -12.74 -7.36
CA GLN A 407 -21.20 -11.80 -6.51
C GLN A 407 -22.15 -10.95 -7.36
N ASN A 408 -23.44 -10.96 -7.01
CA ASN A 408 -24.50 -10.24 -7.76
C ASN A 408 -24.48 -10.54 -9.28
N GLY A 409 -24.32 -11.81 -9.67
CA GLY A 409 -24.26 -12.23 -11.07
C GLY A 409 -23.00 -11.81 -11.82
N THR A 410 -21.96 -11.38 -11.09
CA THR A 410 -20.71 -10.89 -11.64
C THR A 410 -19.55 -11.70 -11.09
N ALA A 411 -18.67 -12.16 -11.98
CA ALA A 411 -17.46 -12.88 -11.57
C ALA A 411 -16.53 -11.96 -10.79
N LYS A 412 -16.03 -12.46 -9.66
CA LYS A 412 -15.11 -11.78 -8.76
C LYS A 412 -13.88 -12.65 -8.53
N VAL A 413 -12.71 -12.05 -8.64
CA VAL A 413 -11.42 -12.64 -8.30
C VAL A 413 -10.97 -12.02 -6.99
N THR A 414 -10.76 -12.84 -5.98
CA THR A 414 -10.23 -12.43 -4.68
C THR A 414 -8.81 -12.95 -4.54
N TYR A 415 -7.87 -12.06 -4.29
CA TYR A 415 -6.48 -12.34 -3.97
C TYR A 415 -6.08 -11.54 -2.74
N ALA A 416 -4.90 -11.78 -2.19
CA ALA A 416 -4.41 -10.99 -1.06
C ALA A 416 -4.42 -9.49 -1.44
N TYR A 417 -4.78 -8.61 -0.49
CA TYR A 417 -4.89 -7.17 -0.73
C TYR A 417 -6.02 -6.70 -1.66
N GLY A 418 -6.89 -7.56 -2.19
CA GLY A 418 -8.06 -7.02 -2.87
C GLY A 418 -8.91 -7.98 -3.71
N ASP A 419 -10.07 -7.43 -4.06
CA ASP A 419 -10.98 -7.99 -5.03
C ASP A 419 -10.84 -7.28 -6.37
N THR A 420 -11.06 -8.03 -7.45
CA THR A 420 -11.23 -7.54 -8.82
C THR A 420 -12.45 -8.21 -9.43
N PHE A 421 -13.31 -7.47 -10.10
CA PHE A 421 -14.58 -7.99 -10.60
C PHE A 421 -14.80 -7.67 -12.06
N LYS A 422 -15.53 -8.55 -12.75
CA LYS A 422 -15.84 -8.41 -14.15
C LYS A 422 -16.79 -7.22 -14.34
N VAL A 423 -16.57 -6.42 -15.36
CA VAL A 423 -17.46 -5.30 -15.73
C VAL A 423 -18.08 -5.56 -17.09
N LYS A 424 -19.25 -4.98 -17.33
CA LYS A 424 -19.93 -5.13 -18.61
C LYS A 424 -19.19 -4.33 -19.67
N ASP A 425 -19.10 -4.87 -20.89
CA ASP A 425 -18.42 -4.19 -21.99
C ASP A 425 -19.05 -2.82 -22.30
N ILE A 426 -20.37 -2.70 -22.13
CA ILE A 426 -21.08 -1.43 -22.31
C ILE A 426 -20.62 -0.33 -21.34
N ASP A 427 -20.21 -0.68 -20.11
CA ASP A 427 -19.72 0.29 -19.14
C ASP A 427 -18.32 0.76 -19.52
N VAL A 428 -17.49 -0.16 -20.03
CA VAL A 428 -16.16 0.17 -20.58
C VAL A 428 -16.28 1.04 -21.84
N MET A 429 -17.19 0.71 -22.74
CA MET A 429 -17.47 1.51 -23.94
C MET A 429 -17.99 2.91 -23.59
N ARG A 430 -18.83 3.03 -22.56
CA ARG A 430 -19.32 4.32 -22.07
C ARG A 430 -18.17 5.20 -21.59
N ASP A 431 -17.24 4.65 -20.81
CA ASP A 431 -16.09 5.41 -20.33
C ASP A 431 -15.20 5.87 -21.50
N TRP A 432 -14.96 5.00 -22.48
CA TRP A 432 -14.25 5.38 -23.72
C TRP A 432 -14.97 6.49 -24.51
N ALA A 433 -16.30 6.40 -24.64
CA ALA A 433 -17.08 7.42 -25.32
C ALA A 433 -16.94 8.78 -24.62
N VAL A 434 -17.03 8.82 -23.28
CA VAL A 434 -16.81 10.05 -22.48
C VAL A 434 -15.42 10.62 -22.74
N LEU A 435 -14.37 9.79 -22.74
CA LEU A 435 -13.00 10.25 -23.01
C LEU A 435 -12.86 10.80 -24.44
N ILE A 436 -13.42 10.12 -25.44
CA ILE A 436 -13.39 10.58 -26.84
C ILE A 436 -14.10 11.93 -26.97
N PHE A 437 -15.30 12.09 -26.39
CA PHE A 437 -16.02 13.35 -26.42
C PHE A 437 -15.26 14.47 -25.70
N MET A 438 -14.58 14.17 -24.59
CA MET A 438 -13.70 15.13 -23.91
C MET A 438 -12.57 15.59 -24.82
N VAL A 439 -11.86 14.66 -25.48
CA VAL A 439 -10.76 14.98 -26.41
C VAL A 439 -11.26 15.79 -27.60
N VAL A 440 -12.38 15.41 -28.20
CA VAL A 440 -13.01 16.17 -29.30
C VAL A 440 -13.37 17.58 -28.85
N GLY A 441 -13.92 17.75 -27.65
CA GLY A 441 -14.22 19.06 -27.07
C GLY A 441 -12.98 19.93 -26.89
N VAL A 442 -11.87 19.37 -26.39
CA VAL A 442 -10.59 20.08 -26.25
C VAL A 442 -10.03 20.50 -27.62
N ILE A 443 -10.03 19.60 -28.60
CA ILE A 443 -9.57 19.90 -29.96
C ILE A 443 -10.42 21.03 -30.57
N TYR A 444 -11.75 20.95 -30.42
CA TYR A 444 -12.65 21.99 -30.89
C TYR A 444 -12.36 23.35 -30.23
N ALA A 445 -12.15 23.39 -28.91
CA ALA A 445 -11.80 24.61 -28.19
C ALA A 445 -10.46 25.21 -28.65
N LEU A 446 -9.44 24.37 -28.87
CA LEU A 446 -8.14 24.79 -29.40
C LEU A 446 -8.27 25.36 -30.82
N LEU A 447 -9.06 24.72 -31.68
CA LEU A 447 -9.34 25.23 -33.02
C LEU A 447 -10.04 26.60 -32.97
N GLN A 448 -11.01 26.78 -32.07
CA GLN A 448 -11.66 28.09 -31.88
C GLN A 448 -10.68 29.16 -31.41
N LEU A 449 -9.76 28.83 -30.49
CA LEU A 449 -8.71 29.75 -30.04
C LEU A 449 -7.74 30.11 -31.16
N LEU A 450 -7.34 29.14 -31.99
CA LEU A 450 -6.47 29.38 -33.14
C LEU A 450 -7.15 30.25 -34.20
N VAL A 451 -8.41 29.97 -34.53
CA VAL A 451 -9.19 30.76 -35.48
C VAL A 451 -9.36 32.19 -34.97
N ARG A 452 -9.76 32.36 -33.70
CA ARG A 452 -9.94 33.68 -33.10
C ARG A 452 -8.63 34.45 -32.97
N GLY A 453 -7.57 33.79 -32.49
CA GLY A 453 -6.23 34.38 -32.39
C GLY A 453 -5.68 34.78 -33.77
N GLY A 454 -5.90 33.95 -34.79
CA GLY A 454 -5.58 34.27 -36.18
C GLY A 454 -6.36 35.48 -36.71
N LEU A 455 -7.66 35.57 -36.43
CA LEU A 455 -8.49 36.72 -36.79
C LEU A 455 -8.06 38.00 -36.06
N ASP A 456 -7.70 37.92 -34.78
CA ASP A 456 -7.25 39.07 -34.00
C ASP A 456 -5.84 39.52 -34.42
N LEU A 457 -4.93 38.59 -34.75
CA LEU A 457 -3.64 38.90 -35.35
C LEU A 457 -3.79 39.55 -36.72
N PHE A 458 -4.67 39.00 -37.57
CA PHE A 458 -5.02 39.60 -38.86
C PHE A 458 -5.52 41.04 -38.66
N ARG A 459 -6.47 41.26 -37.74
CA ARG A 459 -6.95 42.61 -37.41
C ARG A 459 -5.82 43.53 -36.96
N LEU A 460 -4.92 43.08 -36.08
CA LEU A 460 -3.79 43.88 -35.58
C LEU A 460 -2.81 44.28 -36.69
N VAL A 461 -2.45 43.35 -37.56
CA VAL A 461 -1.52 43.59 -38.69
C VAL A 461 -2.16 44.57 -39.68
N PHE A 462 -3.41 44.34 -40.08
CA PHE A 462 -4.06 45.14 -41.12
C PHE A 462 -4.64 46.48 -40.62
N LYS A 463 -4.98 46.64 -39.32
CA LYS A 463 -5.25 47.98 -38.73
C LYS A 463 -4.00 48.87 -38.71
N LYS A 464 -2.82 48.29 -38.45
CA LYS A 464 -1.54 49.04 -38.50
C LYS A 464 -1.22 49.51 -39.92
N ILE A 465 -1.55 48.73 -40.95
CA ILE A 465 -1.34 49.10 -42.36
C ILE A 465 -2.24 50.29 -42.74
N SER A 466 -3.51 50.28 -42.31
CA SER A 466 -4.45 51.40 -42.52
C SER A 466 -4.00 52.71 -41.86
N LEU A 467 -3.56 52.68 -40.60
CA LEU A 467 -3.07 53.87 -39.88
C LEU A 467 -1.74 54.43 -40.45
N LYS A 468 -0.87 53.56 -41.00
CA LYS A 468 0.38 53.99 -41.63
C LYS A 468 0.15 54.66 -43.00
N HIS A 469 -0.92 54.27 -43.72
CA HIS A 469 -1.32 54.93 -44.97
C HIS A 469 -2.09 56.25 -44.73
N LEU A 470 -2.85 56.36 -43.62
CA LEU A 470 -3.52 57.62 -43.27
C LEU A 470 -2.56 58.73 -42.78
N LYS A 471 -1.43 58.38 -42.14
CA LYS A 471 -0.41 59.38 -41.75
C LYS A 471 0.39 59.96 -42.91
N ASN A 472 0.50 59.25 -44.04
CA ASN A 472 1.18 59.76 -45.24
C ASN A 472 0.28 60.63 -46.13
N PHE A 473 -1.02 60.77 -45.81
CA PHE A 473 -1.97 61.58 -46.59
C PHE A 473 -2.31 62.94 -45.95
N VAL A 474 -1.87 63.22 -44.72
CA VAL A 474 -2.23 64.45 -43.97
C VAL A 474 -1.04 65.41 -43.77
N SER A 475 0.11 65.15 -44.41
CA SER A 475 1.25 66.09 -44.43
C SER A 475 1.66 66.41 -45.86
N GLY A 476 0.78 67.07 -46.61
CA GLY A 476 1.15 67.86 -47.79
C GLY A 476 1.33 69.33 -47.38
N PRO A 477 2.39 70.03 -47.82
CA PRO A 477 2.59 71.44 -47.50
C PRO A 477 1.67 72.34 -48.34
N ILE A 478 1.13 73.37 -47.67
CA ILE A 478 0.55 74.66 -48.11
C ILE A 478 -0.07 74.70 -49.52
#